data_AF-A0A954FTY0-F1
#
_entry.id   AF-A0A954FTY0-F1
#
_cell.length_a   1.000
_cell.length_b   1.000
_cell.length_c   1.000
_cell.angle_alpha   90.00
_cell.angle_beta   90.00
_cell.angle_gamma   90.00
#
_symmetry.space_group_name_H-M   'P 1'
#
loop_
_entity.id
_entity.type
_entity.pdbx_description
1 polymer ?
#
loop_
_entity_poly.entity_id
_entity_poly.type
_entity_poly.pdbx_seq_one_letter_code
_entity_poly.pdbx_strand_id
1 'polypeptide(L)'
;PGRGMAIITRWEEFSAASEGKAHEVDLEIVAWTDPKSVAKVHTERIYHQDKTGKGFPTRRLTCLSMAAGLFTPDDVKRWKAAGSQPEIDMQAMVGRPIMIELIEKPDDKDPSKKYINIGNIGLGFWHIKDSRTNGWPKNQAVFNRSAAIVGDWVTEEKPKPAASAAGNPFATGNV
;
A
#
# COMPACT_ATOMS: atom_id res chain seq x y z
N PRO A 1 12.97 10.41 -3.56
CA PRO A 1 11.97 9.53 -4.21
C PRO A 1 12.57 8.13 -4.44
N GLY A 2 11.75 7.12 -4.67
CA GLY A 2 12.19 5.75 -4.92
C GLY A 2 11.17 4.72 -4.42
N ARG A 3 11.56 3.45 -4.39
CA ARG A 3 10.70 2.36 -3.94
C ARG A 3 11.51 1.29 -3.23
N GLY A 4 10.84 0.54 -2.36
CA GLY A 4 11.48 -0.51 -1.61
C GLY A 4 10.70 -0.87 -0.35
N MET A 5 11.42 -1.41 0.62
CA MET A 5 10.87 -1.93 1.85
C MET A 5 11.16 -1.00 3.02
N ALA A 6 10.14 -0.79 3.85
CA ALA A 6 10.24 -0.03 5.10
C ALA A 6 9.63 -0.82 6.26
N ILE A 7 10.02 -0.50 7.49
CA ILE A 7 9.39 -1.00 8.72
C ILE A 7 8.55 0.14 9.29
N ILE A 8 7.31 -0.15 9.69
CA ILE A 8 6.49 0.79 10.44
C ILE A 8 7.04 0.88 11.87
N THR A 9 7.61 2.00 12.26
CA THR A 9 8.24 2.18 13.58
C THR A 9 7.38 2.96 14.56
N ARG A 10 6.42 3.74 14.07
CA ARG A 10 5.51 4.56 14.89
C ARG A 10 4.12 4.66 14.28
N TRP A 11 3.11 4.64 15.13
CA TRP A 11 1.72 4.99 14.82
C TRP A 11 1.16 5.82 15.97
N GLU A 12 0.80 7.07 15.70
CA GLU A 12 0.26 7.97 16.74
C GLU A 12 -0.97 8.72 16.21
N GLU A 13 -2.05 8.76 17.01
CA GLU A 13 -3.20 9.64 16.75
C GLU A 13 -2.87 11.06 17.19
N PHE A 14 -3.21 12.04 16.36
CA PHE A 14 -3.20 13.45 16.74
C PHE A 14 -4.47 14.14 16.27
N SER A 15 -4.81 15.24 16.94
CA SER A 15 -5.93 16.10 16.55
C SER A 15 -5.43 17.16 15.56
N ALA A 16 -5.88 17.09 14.32
CA ALA A 16 -5.58 18.10 13.31
C ALA A 16 -6.60 19.24 13.39
N ALA A 17 -6.10 20.47 13.62
CA ALA A 17 -6.92 21.65 13.88
C ALA A 17 -8.00 21.96 12.82
N SER A 18 -7.82 21.53 11.57
CA SER A 18 -8.76 21.76 10.45
C SER A 18 -9.51 20.51 9.97
N GLU A 19 -9.02 19.31 10.31
CA GLU A 19 -9.38 18.05 9.60
C GLU A 19 -9.86 16.91 10.52
N GLY A 20 -9.93 17.15 11.84
CA GLY A 20 -10.41 16.16 12.81
C GLY A 20 -9.30 15.18 13.24
N LYS A 21 -9.65 13.90 13.44
CA LYS A 21 -8.68 12.87 13.80
C LYS A 21 -7.73 12.57 12.65
N ALA A 22 -6.44 12.43 12.95
CA ALA A 22 -5.40 12.08 12.01
C ALA A 22 -4.37 11.19 12.69
N HIS A 23 -3.53 10.53 11.89
CA HIS A 23 -2.43 9.74 12.39
C HIS A 23 -1.11 10.10 11.72
N GLU A 24 -0.03 10.01 12.48
CA GLU A 24 1.34 9.98 11.96
C GLU A 24 1.86 8.55 11.95
N VAL A 25 2.47 8.17 10.82
CA VAL A 25 3.19 6.92 10.61
C VAL A 25 4.64 7.24 10.36
N ASP A 26 5.55 6.64 11.12
CA ASP A 26 6.98 6.64 10.77
C ASP A 26 7.37 5.34 10.09
N LEU A 27 8.12 5.47 9.00
CA LEU A 27 8.59 4.39 8.13
C LEU A 27 10.10 4.44 8.07
N GLU A 28 10.79 3.45 8.66
CA GLU A 28 12.23 3.30 8.52
C GLU A 28 12.54 2.50 7.25
N ILE A 29 13.30 3.09 6.32
CA ILE A 29 13.67 2.45 5.06
C ILE A 29 14.74 1.39 5.32
N VAL A 30 14.47 0.13 4.97
CA VAL A 30 15.38 -0.99 5.21
C VAL A 30 15.91 -1.66 3.94
N ALA A 31 15.32 -1.35 2.78
CA ALA A 31 15.86 -1.65 1.46
C ALA A 31 15.26 -0.66 0.45
N TRP A 32 16.07 -0.11 -0.45
CA TRP A 32 15.62 0.96 -1.34
C TRP A 32 16.29 0.91 -2.71
N THR A 33 15.66 1.51 -3.73
CA THR A 33 16.26 1.66 -5.07
C THR A 33 17.56 2.45 -5.07
N ASP A 34 17.69 3.41 -4.15
CA ASP A 34 18.95 4.09 -3.85
C ASP A 34 19.48 3.59 -2.50
N PRO A 35 20.59 2.81 -2.48
CA PRO A 35 21.14 2.27 -1.25
C PRO A 35 21.51 3.33 -0.20
N LYS A 36 21.81 4.57 -0.60
CA LYS A 36 22.14 5.67 0.32
C LYS A 36 20.94 6.18 1.12
N SER A 37 19.75 5.71 0.79
CA SER A 37 18.52 6.10 1.47
C SER A 37 18.03 5.07 2.49
N VAL A 38 18.76 3.95 2.67
CA VAL A 38 18.53 2.99 3.76
C VAL A 38 18.83 3.65 5.12
N ALA A 39 18.09 3.24 6.16
CA ALA A 39 18.05 3.78 7.52
C ALA A 39 17.49 5.21 7.64
N LYS A 40 16.99 5.82 6.55
CA LYS A 40 16.24 7.08 6.64
C LYS A 40 14.82 6.81 7.10
N VAL A 41 14.25 7.78 7.82
CA VAL A 41 12.85 7.77 8.26
C VAL A 41 12.02 8.66 7.35
N HIS A 42 10.86 8.15 6.92
CA HIS A 42 9.80 8.92 6.27
C HIS A 42 8.59 8.98 7.20
N THR A 43 8.11 10.19 7.48
CA THR A 43 6.87 10.40 8.24
C THR A 43 5.73 10.71 7.28
N GLU A 44 4.67 9.91 7.34
CA GLU A 44 3.44 10.13 6.57
C GLU A 44 2.29 10.51 7.51
N ARG A 45 1.51 11.53 7.12
CA ARG A 45 0.27 11.91 7.81
C ARG A 45 -0.94 11.34 7.07
N ILE A 46 -1.82 10.67 7.82
CA ILE A 46 -3.05 10.08 7.31
C ILE A 46 -4.24 10.65 8.08
N TYR A 47 -5.04 11.49 7.42
CA TYR A 47 -6.23 12.11 7.99
C TYR A 47 -7.42 11.15 7.94
N HIS A 48 -8.43 11.32 8.80
CA HIS A 48 -9.65 10.48 8.79
C HIS A 48 -10.73 11.03 7.87
N GLN A 49 -10.81 12.35 7.72
CA GLN A 49 -11.81 13.02 6.91
C GLN A 49 -11.15 13.74 5.74
N ASP A 50 -11.77 13.65 4.57
CA ASP A 50 -11.38 14.44 3.42
C ASP A 50 -12.36 15.61 3.26
N LYS A 51 -11.93 16.81 3.65
CA LYS A 51 -12.65 18.06 3.35
C LYS A 51 -12.23 18.68 2.01
N THR A 52 -11.28 18.05 1.30
CA THR A 52 -10.68 18.57 0.05
C THR A 52 -11.33 18.00 -1.21
N GLY A 53 -12.22 17.00 -1.09
CA GLY A 53 -12.91 16.36 -2.20
C GLY A 53 -12.03 15.42 -3.04
N LYS A 54 -10.82 15.10 -2.59
CA LYS A 54 -9.83 14.24 -3.28
C LYS A 54 -10.00 12.74 -2.97
N GLY A 55 -10.90 12.41 -2.05
CA GLY A 55 -11.30 11.08 -1.62
C GLY A 55 -10.19 10.28 -0.96
N PHE A 56 -10.60 9.26 -0.20
CA PHE A 56 -9.79 8.08 0.17
C PHE A 56 -8.95 8.06 1.47
N PRO A 57 -9.16 8.87 2.53
CA PRO A 57 -8.45 8.68 3.80
C PRO A 57 -8.70 7.31 4.44
N THR A 58 -9.95 6.84 4.47
CA THR A 58 -10.29 5.48 4.93
C THR A 58 -9.65 4.39 4.07
N ARG A 59 -9.50 4.64 2.76
CA ARG A 59 -8.86 3.70 1.84
C ARG A 59 -7.35 3.66 2.05
N ARG A 60 -6.71 4.79 2.39
CA ARG A 60 -5.29 4.83 2.77
C ARG A 60 -5.05 3.99 4.02
N LEU A 61 -5.87 4.19 5.06
CA LEU A 61 -5.83 3.37 6.28
C LEU A 61 -5.98 1.89 5.93
N THR A 62 -6.97 1.55 5.12
CA THR A 62 -7.20 0.18 4.66
C THR A 62 -5.98 -0.39 3.91
N CYS A 63 -5.41 0.38 2.96
CA CYS A 63 -4.22 -0.04 2.21
C CYS A 63 -3.00 -0.25 3.12
N LEU A 64 -2.80 0.64 4.11
CA LEU A 64 -1.72 0.49 5.09
C LEU A 64 -1.90 -0.78 5.93
N SER A 65 -3.10 -1.00 6.48
CA SER A 65 -3.39 -2.19 7.28
C SER A 65 -3.25 -3.48 6.49
N MET A 66 -3.69 -3.49 5.23
CA MET A 66 -3.50 -4.63 4.32
C MET A 66 -2.01 -4.84 4.01
N ALA A 67 -1.28 -3.77 3.73
CA ALA A 67 0.15 -3.85 3.46
C ALA A 67 0.92 -4.43 4.66
N ALA A 68 0.51 -4.05 5.88
CA ALA A 68 1.04 -4.58 7.14
C ALA A 68 0.53 -6.00 7.48
N GLY A 69 -0.37 -6.58 6.68
CA GLY A 69 -0.89 -7.93 6.91
C GLY A 69 -1.81 -8.04 8.13
N LEU A 70 -2.47 -6.96 8.55
CA LEU A 70 -3.49 -7.03 9.61
C LEU A 70 -4.75 -7.75 9.13
N PHE A 71 -5.02 -7.70 7.83
CA PHE A 71 -6.08 -8.45 7.16
C PHE A 71 -5.79 -8.55 5.67
N THR A 72 -6.46 -9.52 5.04
CA THR A 72 -6.28 -9.86 3.63
C THR A 72 -7.35 -9.25 2.74
N PRO A 73 -7.15 -9.22 1.42
CA PRO A 73 -8.21 -8.88 0.47
C PRO A 73 -9.48 -9.74 0.63
N ASP A 74 -9.33 -11.01 1.04
CA ASP A 74 -10.45 -11.92 1.21
C ASP A 74 -11.24 -11.63 2.50
N ASP A 75 -10.59 -11.20 3.56
CA ASP A 75 -11.27 -10.68 4.75
C ASP A 75 -12.16 -9.48 4.38
N VAL A 76 -11.64 -8.56 3.57
CA VAL A 76 -12.42 -7.40 3.07
C VAL A 76 -13.64 -7.83 2.25
N LYS A 77 -13.50 -8.84 1.39
CA LYS A 77 -14.64 -9.40 0.63
C LYS A 77 -15.67 -10.01 1.58
N ARG A 78 -15.23 -10.79 2.57
CA ARG A 78 -16.10 -11.44 3.56
C ARG A 78 -16.87 -10.40 4.39
N TRP A 79 -16.20 -9.36 4.87
CA TRP A 79 -16.86 -8.30 5.65
C TRP A 79 -17.90 -7.54 4.85
N LYS A 80 -17.61 -7.24 3.58
CA LYS A 80 -18.57 -6.62 2.66
C LYS A 80 -19.79 -7.51 2.45
N ALA A 81 -19.60 -8.81 2.23
CA ALA A 81 -20.70 -9.75 2.06
C ALA A 81 -21.56 -9.87 3.34
N ALA A 82 -20.94 -9.78 4.51
CA ALA A 82 -21.61 -9.83 5.81
C ALA A 82 -22.22 -8.48 6.26
N GLY A 83 -21.99 -7.39 5.52
CA GLY A 83 -22.41 -6.05 5.95
C GLY A 83 -21.75 -5.57 7.26
N SER A 84 -20.58 -6.13 7.60
CA SER A 84 -19.88 -5.88 8.86
C SER A 84 -18.74 -4.88 8.66
N GLN A 85 -18.42 -4.12 9.71
CA GLN A 85 -17.18 -3.35 9.80
C GLN A 85 -16.28 -4.00 10.84
N PRO A 86 -15.06 -4.42 10.48
CA PRO A 86 -14.13 -4.99 11.44
C PRO A 86 -13.58 -3.91 12.37
N GLU A 87 -13.38 -4.28 13.63
CA GLU A 87 -12.53 -3.53 14.54
C GLU A 87 -11.09 -4.00 14.34
N ILE A 88 -10.24 -3.13 13.80
CA ILE A 88 -8.84 -3.43 13.51
C ILE A 88 -7.99 -2.66 14.50
N ASP A 89 -7.20 -3.37 15.31
CA ASP A 89 -6.16 -2.73 16.11
C ASP A 89 -5.01 -2.26 15.20
N MET A 90 -5.04 -0.98 14.88
CA MET A 90 -4.03 -0.35 14.03
C MET A 90 -2.66 -0.30 14.70
N GLN A 91 -2.55 -0.31 16.03
CA GLN A 91 -1.24 -0.33 16.70
C GLN A 91 -0.46 -1.62 16.40
N ALA A 92 -1.16 -2.72 16.12
CA ALA A 92 -0.56 -3.99 15.77
C ALA A 92 0.30 -3.98 14.48
N MET A 93 0.25 -2.90 13.68
CA MET A 93 1.11 -2.75 12.49
C MET A 93 2.53 -2.29 12.80
N VAL A 94 2.78 -1.72 14.00
CA VAL A 94 4.13 -1.31 14.41
C VAL A 94 5.04 -2.54 14.46
N GLY A 95 6.26 -2.41 13.93
CA GLY A 95 7.25 -3.48 13.77
C GLY A 95 7.07 -4.32 12.50
N ARG A 96 6.05 -4.06 11.67
CA ARG A 96 5.79 -4.83 10.46
C ARG A 96 6.44 -4.21 9.23
N PRO A 97 7.11 -5.01 8.37
CA PRO A 97 7.64 -4.53 7.11
C PRO A 97 6.54 -4.41 6.06
N ILE A 98 6.61 -3.33 5.27
CA ILE A 98 5.74 -3.04 4.14
C ILE A 98 6.56 -2.58 2.94
N MET A 99 5.96 -2.60 1.76
CA MET A 99 6.54 -2.03 0.56
C MET A 99 5.92 -0.67 0.29
N ILE A 100 6.76 0.32 -0.02
CA ILE A 100 6.32 1.69 -0.29
C ILE A 100 7.04 2.28 -1.50
N GLU A 101 6.40 3.29 -2.07
CA GLU A 101 6.94 4.15 -3.12
C GLU A 101 6.84 5.58 -2.62
N LEU A 102 7.95 6.32 -2.71
CA LEU A 102 8.00 7.74 -2.41
C LEU A 102 8.18 8.51 -3.72
N ILE A 103 7.23 9.38 -4.02
CA ILE A 103 7.26 10.26 -5.19
C ILE A 103 7.55 11.70 -4.77
N GLU A 104 8.17 12.44 -5.67
CA GLU A 104 8.29 13.89 -5.55
C GLU A 104 7.04 14.53 -6.16
N LYS A 105 6.37 15.41 -5.42
CA LYS A 105 5.21 16.16 -5.88
C LYS A 105 5.44 17.66 -5.67
N PRO A 106 5.21 18.52 -6.67
CA PRO A 106 5.21 19.97 -6.47
C PRO A 106 4.05 20.39 -5.55
N ASP A 107 4.23 21.50 -4.84
CA ASP A 107 3.14 22.13 -4.08
C ASP A 107 2.03 22.61 -5.02
N ASP A 108 0.78 22.41 -4.62
CA ASP A 108 -0.38 22.82 -5.44
C ASP A 108 -0.51 24.38 -5.50
N LYS A 109 0.05 25.13 -4.53
CA LYS A 109 0.00 26.60 -4.45
C LYS A 109 1.31 27.27 -4.91
N ASP A 110 2.45 26.59 -4.76
CA ASP A 110 3.79 27.09 -5.11
C ASP A 110 4.63 26.00 -5.80
N PRO A 111 4.52 25.85 -7.13
CA PRO A 111 5.19 24.77 -7.86
C PRO A 111 6.72 24.75 -7.78
N SER A 112 7.35 25.81 -7.26
CA SER A 112 8.78 25.85 -6.99
C SER A 112 9.19 25.00 -5.79
N LYS A 113 8.24 24.73 -4.88
CA LYS A 113 8.41 23.85 -3.72
C LYS A 113 8.01 22.43 -4.09
N LYS A 114 8.80 21.47 -3.60
CA LYS A 114 8.57 20.05 -3.84
C LYS A 114 8.57 19.30 -2.52
N TYR A 115 7.66 18.33 -2.40
CA TYR A 115 7.55 17.46 -1.24
C TYR A 115 7.68 16.00 -1.64
N ILE A 116 8.19 15.19 -0.71
CA ILE A 116 8.20 13.74 -0.83
C ILE A 116 6.96 13.19 -0.14
N ASN A 117 6.18 12.40 -0.85
CA ASN A 117 4.97 11.76 -0.34
C ASN A 117 4.91 10.30 -0.77
N ILE A 118 4.07 9.51 -0.08
CA ILE A 118 3.72 8.17 -0.57
C ILE A 118 3.03 8.29 -1.95
N GLY A 119 3.51 7.47 -2.89
CA GLY A 119 3.04 7.38 -4.27
C GLY A 119 1.55 7.02 -4.40
N ASN A 120 1.02 7.15 -5.61
CA ASN A 120 -0.36 6.80 -5.95
C ASN A 120 -1.40 7.49 -5.03
N ILE A 121 -1.26 8.81 -4.83
CA ILE A 121 -2.14 9.61 -3.95
C ILE A 121 -2.14 9.04 -2.51
N GLY A 122 -1.01 8.47 -2.08
CA GLY A 122 -0.77 7.76 -0.82
C GLY A 122 -1.53 6.45 -0.62
N LEU A 123 -2.01 5.85 -1.70
CA LEU A 123 -2.37 4.43 -1.74
C LEU A 123 -1.16 3.54 -2.04
N GLY A 124 0.05 4.11 -2.08
CA GLY A 124 1.30 3.43 -2.36
C GLY A 124 1.85 2.63 -1.17
N PHE A 125 0.98 1.92 -0.47
CA PHE A 125 1.35 0.90 0.52
C PHE A 125 1.02 -0.46 -0.06
N TRP A 126 2.00 -1.36 -0.06
CA TRP A 126 1.83 -2.70 -0.59
C TRP A 126 2.36 -3.73 0.38
N HIS A 127 1.70 -4.88 0.39
CA HIS A 127 2.21 -6.05 1.08
C HIS A 127 3.49 -6.54 0.39
N ILE A 128 4.42 -7.11 1.16
CA ILE A 128 5.71 -7.58 0.64
C ILE A 128 5.61 -8.68 -0.43
N LYS A 129 4.54 -9.47 -0.37
CA LYS A 129 4.18 -10.51 -1.34
C LYS A 129 3.26 -10.02 -2.46
N ASP A 130 2.92 -8.72 -2.52
CA ASP A 130 2.11 -8.17 -3.60
C ASP A 130 2.91 -8.22 -4.92
N SER A 131 2.30 -8.75 -5.98
CA SER A 131 2.94 -8.96 -7.28
C SER A 131 3.50 -7.67 -7.90
N ARG A 132 2.91 -6.51 -7.58
CA ARG A 132 3.39 -5.19 -8.00
C ARG A 132 4.79 -4.85 -7.48
N THR A 133 5.20 -5.51 -6.41
CA THR A 133 6.47 -5.25 -5.71
C THR A 133 7.53 -6.31 -6.00
N ASN A 134 7.27 -7.28 -6.89
CA ASN A 134 8.17 -8.41 -7.14
C ASN A 134 9.60 -7.97 -7.48
N GLY A 135 9.76 -6.96 -8.32
CA GLY A 135 11.07 -6.42 -8.73
C GLY A 135 11.67 -5.36 -7.80
N TRP A 136 11.06 -5.08 -6.65
CA TRP A 136 11.52 -4.00 -5.76
C TRP A 136 12.58 -4.52 -4.78
N PRO A 137 13.54 -3.68 -4.36
CA PRO A 137 14.52 -4.05 -3.34
C PRO A 137 13.84 -4.47 -2.04
N LYS A 138 14.28 -5.59 -1.47
CA LYS A 138 13.79 -6.14 -0.20
C LYS A 138 14.97 -6.51 0.69
N ASN A 139 14.79 -6.37 2.00
CA ASN A 139 15.74 -6.89 2.97
C ASN A 139 15.25 -8.25 3.48
N GLN A 140 15.76 -9.32 2.88
CA GLN A 140 15.26 -10.68 3.17
C GLN A 140 15.40 -11.05 4.66
N ALA A 141 16.45 -10.58 5.33
CA ALA A 141 16.65 -10.85 6.75
C ALA A 141 15.57 -10.21 7.63
N VAL A 142 15.18 -8.96 7.33
CA VAL A 142 14.05 -8.30 8.00
C VAL A 142 12.76 -9.07 7.74
N PHE A 143 12.48 -9.42 6.48
CA PHE A 143 11.26 -10.14 6.15
C PHE A 143 11.16 -11.49 6.85
N ASN A 144 12.23 -12.30 6.83
CA ASN A 144 12.24 -13.62 7.46
C ASN A 144 11.93 -13.54 8.96
N ARG A 145 12.39 -12.50 9.67
CA ARG A 145 12.08 -12.29 11.10
C ARG A 145 10.62 -11.93 11.33
N SER A 146 9.97 -11.29 10.37
CA SER A 146 8.58 -10.81 10.47
C SER A 146 7.59 -11.68 9.68
N ALA A 147 8.02 -12.78 9.08
CA ALA A 147 7.20 -13.56 8.15
C ALA A 147 5.92 -14.09 8.81
N ALA A 148 6.01 -14.56 10.06
CA ALA A 148 4.87 -15.08 10.81
C ALA A 148 3.83 -13.99 11.14
N ILE A 149 4.28 -12.77 11.46
CA ILE A 149 3.36 -11.68 11.81
C ILE A 149 2.74 -11.06 10.55
N VAL A 150 3.50 -10.91 9.47
CA VAL A 150 3.03 -10.33 8.20
C VAL A 150 2.08 -11.26 7.46
N GLY A 151 2.29 -12.58 7.56
CA GLY A 151 1.39 -13.57 6.98
C GLY A 151 1.50 -13.71 5.46
N ASP A 152 0.49 -14.34 4.87
CA ASP A 152 0.37 -14.54 3.43
C ASP A 152 -0.53 -13.51 2.76
N TRP A 153 -0.17 -13.17 1.53
CA TRP A 153 -1.02 -12.38 0.65
C TRP A 153 -1.73 -13.33 -0.31
N VAL A 154 -2.85 -13.87 0.13
CA VAL A 154 -3.70 -14.69 -0.71
C VAL A 154 -4.69 -13.77 -1.39
N THR A 155 -4.55 -13.62 -2.70
CA THR A 155 -5.66 -13.22 -3.56
C THR A 155 -5.95 -14.45 -4.40
N GLU A 156 -7.13 -15.05 -4.26
CA GLU A 156 -7.57 -16.07 -5.22
C GLU A 156 -7.30 -15.57 -6.64
N GLU A 157 -6.45 -16.28 -7.39
CA GLU A 157 -6.29 -16.02 -8.81
C GLU A 157 -7.64 -16.29 -9.45
N LYS A 158 -8.30 -15.24 -9.96
CA LYS A 158 -9.41 -15.44 -10.88
C LYS A 158 -8.86 -16.29 -12.03
N PRO A 159 -9.47 -17.44 -12.37
CA PRO A 159 -9.08 -18.17 -13.56
C PRO A 159 -9.12 -17.21 -14.74
N LYS A 160 -7.99 -17.09 -15.43
CA LYS A 160 -7.86 -16.29 -16.64
C LYS A 160 -9.00 -16.72 -17.58
N PRO A 161 -9.86 -15.80 -18.07
CA PRO A 161 -10.85 -16.18 -19.06
C PRO A 161 -10.11 -16.87 -20.20
N ALA A 162 -10.52 -18.09 -20.54
CA ALA A 162 -9.98 -18.79 -21.69
C ALA A 162 -10.07 -17.83 -22.89
N ALA A 163 -8.96 -17.64 -23.60
CA ALA A 163 -8.98 -16.89 -24.84
C ALA A 163 -10.01 -17.57 -25.75
N SER A 164 -11.15 -16.93 -25.96
CA SER A 164 -12.12 -17.38 -26.95
C SER A 164 -11.37 -17.39 -28.28
N ALA A 165 -11.17 -18.58 -28.83
CA ALA A 165 -10.73 -18.74 -30.20
C ALA A 165 -11.76 -18.00 -31.07
N ALA A 166 -11.41 -16.79 -31.51
CA ALA A 166 -12.14 -16.11 -32.54
C ALA A 166 -11.93 -16.96 -33.81
N GLY A 167 -12.85 -17.89 -34.04
CA GLY A 167 -12.98 -18.57 -35.31
C GLY A 167 -13.14 -17.50 -36.38
N ASN A 168 -12.16 -17.40 -37.26
CA ASN A 168 -12.21 -16.52 -38.41
C ASN A 168 -13.24 -17.11 -39.39
N PRO A 169 -14.43 -16.52 -39.59
CA PRO A 169 -15.49 -17.14 -40.38
C PRO A 169 -15.30 -16.99 -41.91
N PHE A 170 -14.10 -16.61 -42.37
CA PHE A 170 -13.82 -16.29 -43.77
C PHE A 170 -12.60 -17.03 -44.37
N ALA A 171 -12.28 -18.23 -43.89
CA ALA A 171 -11.39 -19.12 -44.65
C ALA A 171 -12.20 -19.87 -45.72
N THR A 172 -12.61 -19.16 -46.77
CA THR A 172 -13.13 -19.78 -48.01
C THR A 172 -11.99 -20.52 -48.71
N GLY A 173 -12.24 -21.79 -49.03
CA GLY A 173 -11.27 -22.72 -49.58
C GLY A 173 -10.83 -22.41 -51.02
N ASN A 174 -9.63 -22.88 -51.34
CA ASN A 174 -9.21 -23.13 -52.70
C ASN A 174 -9.52 -24.59 -53.06
N VAL A 175 -10.36 -24.79 -54.06
CA VAL A 175 -10.28 -25.89 -55.03
C VAL A 175 -10.32 -25.27 -56.40
#